data_AF-A0A6G3XHF5-F1
#
_entry.id   AF-A0A6G3XHF5-F1
#
_cell.length_a   1.000
_cell.length_b   1.000
_cell.length_c   1.000
_cell.angle_alpha   90.00
_cell.angle_beta   90.00
_cell.angle_gamma   90.00
#
_symmetry.space_group_name_H-M   'P 1'
#
loop_
_entity.id
_entity.type
_entity.pdbx_description
1 polymer ?
#
loop_
_entity_poly.entity_id
_entity_poly.type
_entity_poly.pdbx_seq_one_letter_code
_entity_poly.pdbx_strand_id
1 'polypeptide(L)'
;DAEVVIDAAELAPFVTWGTNPGQGAPLSANVPDPASYEDASERHAAEKALEYMGLTAGQPLRDISVDTVFVGSCTNGRIEDLRNAASILDGRKVANGVRMLVVPGSVRVALQAVSEGLDKVFTEAGAEWRHAGCSMCLGMNPDQLAPGERSASTSNRNFEGRQGKGGRTHLVSPQVAAATAVLGHLASPADLSDARTPAGVR
;
A
#
# COMPACT_ATOMS: atom_id res chain seq x y z
N ASP A 1 2.82 -23.14 24.94
CA ASP A 1 1.89 -22.00 24.92
C ASP A 1 2.57 -20.76 25.44
N ALA A 2 2.31 -19.64 24.77
CA ALA A 2 2.73 -18.31 25.17
C ALA A 2 1.52 -17.39 25.06
N GLU A 3 1.33 -16.53 26.06
CA GLU A 3 0.28 -15.50 26.05
C GLU A 3 0.92 -14.16 25.67
N VAL A 4 0.30 -13.44 24.74
CA VAL A 4 0.75 -12.13 24.28
C VAL A 4 -0.42 -11.15 24.40
N VAL A 5 -0.23 -10.09 25.18
CA VAL A 5 -1.20 -9.01 25.34
C VAL A 5 -0.83 -7.88 24.40
N ILE A 6 -1.80 -7.39 23.61
CA ILE A 6 -1.62 -6.30 22.65
C ILE A 6 -2.55 -5.16 23.05
N ASP A 7 -1.99 -4.00 23.37
CA ASP A 7 -2.78 -2.77 23.56
C ASP A 7 -3.11 -2.13 22.21
N ALA A 8 -4.40 -2.07 21.87
CA ALA A 8 -4.85 -1.47 20.63
C ALA A 8 -4.60 0.04 20.57
N ALA A 9 -4.45 0.72 21.70
CA ALA A 9 -4.19 2.15 21.76
C ALA A 9 -2.76 2.51 21.30
N GLU A 10 -1.82 1.57 21.36
CA GLU A 10 -0.44 1.75 20.92
C GLU A 10 -0.23 1.43 19.44
N LEU A 11 -1.28 1.02 18.71
CA LEU A 11 -1.19 0.68 17.30
C LEU A 11 -0.94 1.93 16.44
N ALA A 12 0.22 1.96 15.82
CA ALA A 12 0.55 2.90 14.74
C ALA A 12 0.24 2.28 13.36
N PRO A 13 0.21 3.08 12.27
CA PRO A 13 0.27 2.53 10.92
C PRO A 13 1.57 1.75 10.70
N PHE A 14 1.47 0.54 10.12
CA PHE A 14 2.62 -0.29 9.78
C PHE A 14 2.77 -0.45 8.26
N VAL A 15 3.99 -0.74 7.85
CA VAL A 15 4.35 -1.08 6.47
C VAL A 15 5.41 -2.19 6.45
N THR A 16 5.38 -3.07 5.46
CA THR A 16 6.53 -3.97 5.25
C THR A 16 7.66 -3.21 4.57
N TRP A 17 8.88 -3.34 5.08
CA TRP A 17 10.09 -2.79 4.44
C TRP A 17 10.78 -3.84 3.58
N GLY A 18 10.59 -5.13 3.87
CA GLY A 18 11.23 -6.24 3.18
C GLY A 18 10.31 -7.03 2.25
N THR A 19 10.62 -8.30 2.03
CA THR A 19 10.00 -9.20 1.04
C THR A 19 9.04 -10.22 1.66
N ASN A 20 8.72 -10.11 2.95
CA ASN A 20 7.68 -10.94 3.57
C ASN A 20 6.92 -10.19 4.67
N PRO A 21 5.73 -10.67 5.09
CA PRO A 21 4.92 -9.98 6.10
C PRO A 21 5.58 -9.81 7.48
N GLY A 22 6.55 -10.67 7.83
CA GLY A 22 7.30 -10.57 9.09
C GLY A 22 8.30 -9.42 9.11
N GLN A 23 8.70 -8.92 7.93
CA GLN A 23 9.58 -7.75 7.78
C GLN A 23 8.76 -6.45 7.75
N GLY A 24 7.97 -6.26 8.82
CA GLY A 24 7.14 -5.09 9.08
C GLY A 24 7.78 -4.12 10.08
N ALA A 25 7.45 -2.85 9.97
CA ALA A 25 7.82 -1.83 10.94
C ALA A 25 6.72 -0.73 11.03
N PRO A 26 6.66 0.02 12.15
CA PRO A 26 5.86 1.24 12.19
C PRO A 26 6.26 2.18 11.05
N LEU A 27 5.30 2.82 10.39
CA LEU A 27 5.57 3.70 9.27
C LEU A 27 6.44 4.91 9.65
N SER A 28 6.43 5.31 10.93
CA SER A 28 7.30 6.37 11.45
C SER A 28 8.76 5.94 11.66
N ALA A 29 9.09 4.65 11.47
CA ALA A 29 10.43 4.12 11.69
C ALA A 29 11.32 4.29 10.45
N ASN A 30 12.58 3.89 10.61
CA ASN A 30 13.56 3.79 9.55
C ASN A 30 13.69 2.34 9.08
N VAL A 31 14.19 2.15 7.85
CA VAL A 31 14.61 0.85 7.33
C VAL A 31 15.65 0.24 8.29
N PRO A 32 15.45 -1.00 8.79
CA PRO A 32 16.38 -1.63 9.71
C PRO A 32 17.78 -1.78 9.12
N ASP A 33 18.80 -1.66 9.98
CA ASP A 33 20.18 -1.95 9.60
C ASP A 33 20.46 -3.45 9.80
N PRO A 34 20.82 -4.21 8.74
CA PRO A 34 21.16 -5.62 8.89
C PRO A 34 22.28 -5.88 9.91
N ALA A 35 23.19 -4.92 10.12
CA ALA A 35 24.26 -5.05 11.12
C ALA A 35 23.75 -5.08 12.57
N SER A 36 22.50 -4.67 12.82
CA SER A 36 21.87 -4.70 14.15
C SER A 36 21.34 -6.09 14.56
N TYR A 37 21.26 -7.05 13.64
CA TYR A 37 20.81 -8.40 13.94
C TYR A 37 21.95 -9.28 14.44
N GLU A 38 21.79 -9.85 15.64
CA GLU A 38 22.74 -10.79 16.22
C GLU A 38 22.74 -12.12 15.45
N ASP A 39 21.55 -12.63 15.13
CA ASP A 39 21.40 -13.87 14.36
C ASP A 39 21.87 -13.70 12.91
N ALA A 40 22.77 -14.58 12.49
CA ALA A 40 23.39 -14.51 11.16
C ALA A 40 22.41 -14.79 10.02
N SER A 41 21.38 -15.62 10.26
CA SER A 41 20.35 -15.90 9.26
C SER A 41 19.41 -14.71 9.08
N GLU A 42 19.00 -14.06 10.17
CA GLU A 42 18.18 -12.84 10.13
C GLU A 42 18.92 -11.68 9.46
N ARG A 43 20.19 -11.49 9.78
CA ARG A 43 21.06 -10.51 9.10
C ARG A 43 21.12 -10.75 7.60
N HIS A 44 21.42 -11.98 7.17
CA HIS A 44 21.48 -12.33 5.74
C HIS A 44 20.13 -12.16 5.03
N ALA A 45 19.02 -12.50 5.72
CA ALA A 45 17.68 -12.30 5.19
C ALA A 45 17.34 -10.80 5.05
N ALA A 46 17.77 -9.96 5.99
CA ALA A 46 17.61 -8.51 5.91
C ALA A 46 18.43 -7.92 4.76
N GLU A 47 19.71 -8.30 4.61
CA GLU A 47 20.59 -7.85 3.51
C GLU A 47 19.96 -8.13 2.14
N LYS A 48 19.51 -9.36 1.91
CA LYS A 48 18.82 -9.74 0.66
C LYS A 48 17.53 -8.97 0.42
N ALA A 49 16.74 -8.78 1.48
CA ALA A 49 15.50 -8.02 1.37
C ALA A 49 15.77 -6.55 0.99
N LEU A 50 16.79 -5.91 1.57
CA LEU A 50 17.17 -4.54 1.23
C LEU A 50 17.69 -4.44 -0.20
N GLU A 51 18.51 -5.40 -0.65
CA GLU A 51 19.01 -5.47 -2.02
C GLU A 51 17.84 -5.55 -3.02
N TYR A 52 16.93 -6.51 -2.81
CA TYR A 52 15.74 -6.69 -3.66
C TYR A 52 14.86 -5.44 -3.68
N MET A 53 14.53 -4.93 -2.49
CA MET A 53 13.67 -3.78 -2.31
C MET A 53 14.36 -2.47 -2.72
N GLY A 54 15.67 -2.48 -3.00
CA GLY A 54 16.45 -1.28 -3.33
C GLY A 54 16.33 -0.22 -2.25
N LEU A 55 16.50 -0.62 -0.98
CA LEU A 55 16.42 0.25 0.19
C LEU A 55 17.78 0.40 0.84
N THR A 56 17.99 1.54 1.50
CA THR A 56 19.21 1.80 2.28
C THR A 56 18.89 1.70 3.77
N ALA A 57 19.76 1.02 4.53
CA ALA A 57 19.66 0.97 5.99
C ALA A 57 19.60 2.39 6.59
N GLY A 58 18.72 2.59 7.57
CA GLY A 58 18.52 3.89 8.22
C GLY A 58 17.70 4.91 7.43
N GLN A 59 17.34 4.64 6.17
CA GLN A 59 16.43 5.50 5.40
C GLN A 59 15.07 5.59 6.11
N PRO A 60 14.50 6.78 6.34
CA PRO A 60 13.13 6.90 6.85
C PRO A 60 12.15 6.21 5.91
N LEU A 61 11.25 5.38 6.46
CA LEU A 61 10.26 4.68 5.62
C LEU A 61 9.36 5.66 4.87
N ARG A 62 9.08 6.81 5.49
CA ARG A 62 8.30 7.89 4.89
C ARG A 62 8.96 8.53 3.66
N ASP A 63 10.27 8.41 3.50
CA ASP A 63 10.98 8.99 2.34
C ASP A 63 10.96 8.06 1.11
N ILE A 64 10.33 6.89 1.22
CA ILE A 64 10.26 5.91 0.13
C ILE A 64 9.13 6.31 -0.83
N SER A 65 9.51 6.87 -1.99
CA SER A 65 8.59 7.13 -3.11
C SER A 65 8.03 5.84 -3.71
N VAL A 66 6.79 5.87 -4.20
CA VAL A 66 6.15 4.74 -4.89
C VAL A 66 5.75 5.11 -6.31
N ASP A 67 5.68 4.11 -7.18
CA ASP A 67 5.21 4.25 -8.57
C ASP A 67 3.75 3.80 -8.71
N THR A 68 3.35 2.74 -7.98
CA THR A 68 2.02 2.15 -8.07
C THR A 68 1.36 1.95 -6.72
N VAL A 69 0.08 2.30 -6.58
CA VAL A 69 -0.75 1.96 -5.41
C VAL A 69 -1.82 0.96 -5.80
N PHE A 70 -1.97 -0.10 -5.02
CA PHE A 70 -3.00 -1.11 -5.24
C PHE A 70 -3.91 -1.25 -4.02
N VAL A 71 -5.19 -0.98 -4.21
CA VAL A 71 -6.25 -1.17 -3.20
C VAL A 71 -7.19 -2.25 -3.69
N GLY A 72 -7.31 -3.35 -2.94
CA GLY A 72 -8.18 -4.46 -3.27
C GLY A 72 -7.60 -5.83 -2.98
N SER A 73 -8.19 -6.84 -3.62
CA SER A 73 -8.04 -8.30 -3.41
C SER A 73 -9.10 -8.93 -2.49
N CYS A 74 -9.09 -10.26 -2.40
CA CYS A 74 -9.97 -11.01 -1.51
C CYS A 74 -9.76 -10.69 -0.02
N THR A 75 -8.59 -10.12 0.36
CA THR A 75 -8.29 -9.80 1.77
C THR A 75 -8.74 -8.40 2.14
N ASN A 76 -8.46 -7.40 1.30
CA ASN A 76 -8.65 -5.98 1.60
C ASN A 76 -9.40 -5.23 0.47
N GLY A 77 -10.38 -5.91 -0.13
CA GLY A 77 -11.30 -5.36 -1.13
C GLY A 77 -12.76 -5.44 -0.69
N ARG A 78 -13.02 -5.45 0.63
CA ARG A 78 -14.38 -5.42 1.18
C ARG A 78 -14.96 -4.01 1.07
N ILE A 79 -16.26 -3.86 1.30
CA ILE A 79 -16.90 -2.55 1.14
C ILE A 79 -16.35 -1.53 2.15
N GLU A 80 -16.04 -1.95 3.38
CA GLU A 80 -15.40 -1.11 4.40
C GLU A 80 -13.99 -0.66 3.99
N ASP A 81 -13.21 -1.51 3.34
CA ASP A 81 -11.88 -1.15 2.84
C ASP A 81 -11.98 -0.07 1.76
N LEU A 82 -12.92 -0.22 0.83
CA LEU A 82 -13.17 0.75 -0.23
C LEU A 82 -13.68 2.08 0.33
N ARG A 83 -14.60 2.07 1.30
CA ARG A 83 -15.06 3.29 1.97
C ARG A 83 -13.92 4.01 2.70
N ASN A 84 -13.05 3.26 3.38
CA ASN A 84 -11.91 3.81 4.09
C ASN A 84 -10.87 4.45 3.14
N ALA A 85 -10.64 3.85 1.97
CA ALA A 85 -9.77 4.45 0.96
C ALA A 85 -10.43 5.66 0.27
N ALA A 86 -11.73 5.56 -0.05
CA ALA A 86 -12.49 6.63 -0.69
C ALA A 86 -12.59 7.88 0.20
N SER A 87 -12.78 7.74 1.52
CA SER A 87 -12.86 8.88 2.44
C SER A 87 -11.56 9.70 2.50
N ILE A 88 -10.41 9.08 2.19
CA ILE A 88 -9.12 9.76 2.09
C ILE A 88 -8.97 10.45 0.72
N LEU A 89 -9.48 9.84 -0.35
CA LEU A 89 -9.36 10.35 -1.72
C LEU A 89 -10.40 11.38 -2.11
N ASP A 90 -11.51 11.48 -1.38
CA ASP A 90 -12.58 12.44 -1.67
C ASP A 90 -12.05 13.88 -1.73
N GLY A 91 -12.27 14.55 -2.86
CA GLY A 91 -11.75 15.88 -3.15
C GLY A 91 -10.23 15.98 -3.35
N ARG A 92 -9.50 14.87 -3.39
CA ARG A 92 -8.05 14.81 -3.63
C ARG A 92 -7.75 14.15 -4.99
N LYS A 93 -6.48 14.23 -5.42
CA LYS A 93 -5.98 13.60 -6.64
C LYS A 93 -4.79 12.71 -6.32
N VAL A 94 -4.67 11.62 -7.05
CA VAL A 94 -3.46 10.79 -7.08
C VAL A 94 -2.29 11.64 -7.57
N ALA A 95 -1.12 11.49 -6.95
CA ALA A 95 0.09 12.24 -7.29
C ALA A 95 0.50 12.01 -8.75
N ASN A 96 1.09 13.04 -9.37
CA ASN A 96 1.61 12.93 -10.73
C ASN A 96 2.66 11.82 -10.82
N GLY A 97 2.52 10.94 -11.82
CA GLY A 97 3.42 9.81 -12.02
C GLY A 97 3.09 8.57 -11.19
N VAL A 98 2.15 8.66 -10.24
CA VAL A 98 1.67 7.50 -9.48
C VAL A 98 0.47 6.88 -10.18
N ARG A 99 0.52 5.57 -10.40
CA ARG A 99 -0.60 4.78 -10.90
C ARG A 99 -1.38 4.19 -9.72
N MET A 100 -2.69 4.39 -9.66
CA MET A 100 -3.51 3.76 -8.62
C MET A 100 -4.53 2.79 -9.22
N LEU A 101 -4.53 1.55 -8.74
CA LEU A 101 -5.48 0.49 -9.10
C LEU A 101 -6.44 0.23 -7.95
N VAL A 102 -7.75 0.22 -8.23
CA VAL A 102 -8.79 -0.11 -7.24
C VAL A 102 -9.61 -1.31 -7.70
N VAL A 103 -9.60 -2.38 -6.92
CA VAL A 103 -10.14 -3.69 -7.29
C VAL A 103 -11.07 -4.23 -6.21
N PRO A 104 -12.39 -4.23 -6.42
CA PRO A 104 -13.33 -4.82 -5.47
C PRO A 104 -13.08 -6.32 -5.25
N GLY A 105 -13.24 -6.78 -4.02
CA GLY A 105 -13.00 -8.18 -3.65
C GLY A 105 -14.04 -9.17 -4.17
N SER A 106 -15.21 -8.69 -4.63
CA SER A 106 -16.25 -9.50 -5.27
C SER A 106 -17.18 -8.64 -6.13
N VAL A 107 -17.93 -9.27 -7.04
CA VAL A 107 -18.95 -8.59 -7.86
C VAL A 107 -20.00 -7.90 -6.99
N ARG A 108 -20.43 -8.53 -5.89
CA ARG A 108 -21.38 -7.93 -4.94
C ARG A 108 -20.83 -6.65 -4.31
N VAL A 109 -19.57 -6.65 -3.89
CA VAL A 109 -18.91 -5.44 -3.35
C VAL A 109 -18.77 -4.37 -4.44
N ALA A 110 -18.45 -4.76 -5.67
CA ALA A 110 -18.37 -3.81 -6.79
C ALA A 110 -19.72 -3.12 -7.05
N LEU A 111 -20.81 -3.88 -7.14
CA LEU A 111 -22.16 -3.33 -7.33
C LEU A 111 -22.56 -2.40 -6.18
N GLN A 112 -22.23 -2.80 -4.94
CA GLN A 112 -22.49 -1.97 -3.77
C GLN A 112 -21.68 -0.67 -3.80
N ALA A 113 -20.38 -0.73 -4.10
CA ALA A 113 -19.51 0.43 -4.21
C ALA A 113 -20.01 1.42 -5.27
N VAL A 114 -20.48 0.92 -6.42
CA VAL A 114 -21.11 1.75 -7.46
C VAL A 114 -22.42 2.37 -6.98
N SER A 115 -23.27 1.61 -6.26
CA SER A 115 -24.52 2.15 -5.71
C SER A 115 -24.29 3.25 -4.66
N GLU A 116 -23.15 3.21 -3.97
CA GLU A 116 -22.70 4.21 -3.00
C GLU A 116 -21.90 5.35 -3.64
N GLY A 117 -21.59 5.27 -4.94
CA GLY A 117 -20.80 6.26 -5.68
C GLY A 117 -19.30 6.25 -5.39
N LEU A 118 -18.78 5.19 -4.76
CA LEU A 118 -17.35 5.09 -4.42
C LEU A 118 -16.46 4.98 -5.67
N ASP A 119 -16.95 4.30 -6.71
CA ASP A 119 -16.28 4.19 -8.01
C ASP A 119 -15.99 5.58 -8.62
N LYS A 120 -16.92 6.52 -8.43
CA LYS A 120 -16.74 7.92 -8.86
C LYS A 120 -15.67 8.63 -8.06
N VAL A 121 -15.65 8.48 -6.74
CA VAL A 121 -14.58 9.06 -5.89
C VAL A 121 -13.20 8.60 -6.36
N PHE A 122 -13.03 7.31 -6.65
CA PHE A 122 -11.77 6.77 -7.14
C PHE A 122 -11.41 7.29 -8.54
N THR A 123 -12.34 7.24 -9.49
CA THR A 123 -12.07 7.68 -10.86
C THR A 123 -11.86 9.19 -10.96
N GLU A 124 -12.59 9.99 -10.17
CA GLU A 124 -12.37 11.43 -10.04
C GLU A 124 -11.01 11.72 -9.42
N ALA A 125 -10.54 10.95 -8.43
CA ALA A 125 -9.18 11.09 -7.91
C ALA A 125 -8.09 10.74 -8.94
N GLY A 126 -8.44 10.14 -10.07
CA GLY A 126 -7.51 9.70 -11.12
C GLY A 126 -7.09 8.23 -10.99
N ALA A 127 -7.73 7.45 -10.11
CA ALA A 127 -7.46 6.03 -9.98
C ALA A 127 -8.19 5.20 -11.06
N GLU A 128 -7.59 4.08 -11.41
CA GLU A 128 -8.16 3.10 -12.33
C GLU A 128 -9.10 2.14 -11.57
N TRP A 129 -10.40 2.30 -11.77
CA TRP A 129 -11.40 1.36 -11.26
C TRP A 129 -11.43 0.08 -12.10
N ARG A 130 -11.25 -1.08 -11.45
CA ARG A 130 -11.22 -2.39 -12.10
C ARG A 130 -12.45 -3.24 -11.77
N HIS A 131 -12.65 -4.26 -12.59
CA HIS A 131 -13.60 -5.34 -12.29
C HIS A 131 -13.15 -6.14 -11.07
N ALA A 132 -14.10 -6.71 -10.34
CA ALA A 132 -13.80 -7.54 -9.19
C ALA A 132 -12.96 -8.77 -9.58
N GLY A 133 -11.93 -9.07 -8.79
CA GLY A 133 -11.04 -10.21 -9.03
C GLY A 133 -9.70 -10.11 -8.30
N CYS A 134 -8.76 -11.00 -8.67
CA CYS A 134 -7.44 -11.02 -8.05
C CYS A 134 -6.51 -9.90 -8.54
N SER A 135 -6.60 -9.49 -9.81
CA SER A 135 -5.76 -8.42 -10.42
C SER A 135 -4.28 -8.52 -9.97
N MET A 136 -3.64 -7.41 -9.59
CA MET A 136 -2.24 -7.34 -9.23
C MET A 136 -1.89 -8.17 -7.97
N CYS A 137 -2.85 -8.54 -7.11
CA CYS A 137 -2.59 -9.42 -5.95
C CYS A 137 -2.11 -10.83 -6.39
N LEU A 138 -2.49 -11.27 -7.60
CA LEU A 138 -1.97 -12.49 -8.20
C LEU A 138 -0.82 -12.23 -9.20
N GLY A 139 -0.84 -11.10 -9.91
CA GLY A 139 0.21 -10.76 -10.87
C GLY A 139 0.29 -11.69 -12.10
N MET A 140 -0.76 -12.46 -12.40
CA MET A 140 -0.85 -13.35 -13.58
C MET A 140 -1.75 -12.79 -14.70
N ASN A 141 -2.06 -11.52 -14.63
CA ASN A 141 -2.90 -10.78 -15.59
C ASN A 141 -2.16 -9.49 -15.99
N PRO A 142 -2.69 -8.66 -16.90
CA PRO A 142 -1.99 -7.45 -17.33
C PRO A 142 -1.70 -6.43 -16.22
N ASP A 143 -2.40 -6.47 -15.08
CA ASP A 143 -2.03 -5.65 -13.92
C ASP A 143 -0.83 -6.29 -13.21
N GLN A 144 0.38 -5.85 -13.59
CA GLN A 144 1.66 -6.26 -13.03
C GLN A 144 2.60 -5.06 -12.87
N LEU A 145 3.50 -5.17 -11.89
CA LEU A 145 4.63 -4.27 -11.72
C LEU A 145 5.75 -4.60 -12.70
N ALA A 146 6.37 -3.56 -13.26
CA ALA A 146 7.60 -3.66 -14.02
C ALA A 146 8.81 -3.91 -13.07
N PRO A 147 9.93 -4.45 -13.58
CA PRO A 147 11.15 -4.58 -12.80
C PRO A 147 11.61 -3.23 -12.21
N GLY A 148 11.83 -3.20 -10.90
CA GLY A 148 12.26 -2.00 -10.17
C GLY A 148 11.11 -1.10 -9.71
N GLU A 149 9.91 -1.25 -10.29
CA GLU A 149 8.71 -0.51 -9.90
C GLU A 149 8.31 -0.84 -8.47
N ARG A 150 7.98 0.20 -7.69
CA ARG A 150 7.64 0.07 -6.28
C ARG A 150 6.16 0.31 -6.05
N SER A 151 5.56 -0.57 -5.27
CA SER A 151 4.15 -0.49 -4.90
C SER A 151 3.88 -0.43 -3.41
N ALA A 152 2.91 0.40 -3.03
CA ALA A 152 2.16 0.25 -1.78
C ALA A 152 0.85 -0.50 -2.08
N SER A 153 0.65 -1.64 -1.43
CA SER A 153 -0.35 -2.62 -1.81
C SER A 153 -1.12 -3.12 -0.60
N THR A 154 -2.44 -3.18 -0.72
CA THR A 154 -3.31 -3.83 0.29
C THR A 154 -3.42 -5.35 0.06
N SER A 155 -2.47 -5.95 -0.66
CA SER A 155 -2.32 -7.41 -0.70
C SER A 155 -1.96 -7.95 0.70
N ASN A 156 -2.04 -9.27 0.88
CA ASN A 156 -1.55 -9.95 2.08
C ASN A 156 -0.20 -10.65 1.87
N ARG A 157 0.40 -10.52 0.69
CA ARG A 157 1.65 -11.19 0.29
C ARG A 157 2.50 -10.27 -0.57
N ASN A 158 3.79 -10.17 -0.24
CA ASN A 158 4.80 -9.37 -0.93
C ASN A 158 6.12 -10.12 -1.21
N PHE A 159 6.09 -11.45 -1.27
CA PHE A 159 7.27 -12.20 -1.69
C PHE A 159 7.73 -11.80 -3.08
N GLU A 160 9.03 -11.99 -3.33
CA GLU A 160 9.67 -11.56 -4.57
C GLU A 160 8.94 -12.09 -5.81
N GLY A 161 8.62 -11.19 -6.74
CA GLY A 161 7.92 -11.54 -7.98
C GLY A 161 6.39 -11.66 -7.85
N ARG A 162 5.83 -11.51 -6.65
CA ARG A 162 4.39 -11.75 -6.39
C ARG A 162 3.46 -10.92 -7.27
N GLN A 163 3.75 -9.63 -7.39
CA GLN A 163 2.93 -8.66 -8.14
C GLN A 163 3.53 -8.32 -9.51
N GLY A 164 4.54 -9.07 -9.94
CA GLY A 164 5.34 -8.79 -11.15
C GLY A 164 6.81 -9.10 -10.90
N LYS A 165 7.50 -9.68 -11.89
CA LYS A 165 8.91 -10.06 -11.76
C LYS A 165 9.79 -8.83 -11.50
N GLY A 166 10.45 -8.81 -10.35
CA GLY A 166 11.32 -7.70 -9.93
C GLY A 166 10.58 -6.47 -9.42
N GLY A 167 9.26 -6.53 -9.25
CA GLY A 167 8.47 -5.48 -8.60
C GLY A 167 8.65 -5.49 -7.08
N ARG A 168 8.69 -4.32 -6.47
CA ARG A 168 9.00 -4.12 -5.04
C ARG A 168 7.73 -3.75 -4.29
N THR A 169 7.22 -4.66 -3.46
CA THR A 169 5.90 -4.49 -2.84
C THR A 169 5.99 -4.25 -1.33
N HIS A 170 5.38 -3.16 -0.89
CA HIS A 170 5.12 -2.83 0.50
C HIS A 170 3.66 -3.15 0.84
N LEU A 171 3.43 -3.93 1.90
CA LEU A 171 2.09 -4.22 2.38
C LEU A 171 1.64 -3.10 3.31
N VAL A 172 0.45 -2.56 3.07
CA VAL A 172 -0.12 -1.44 3.82
C VAL A 172 -1.64 -1.59 3.99
N SER A 173 -2.23 -0.86 4.92
CA SER A 173 -3.69 -0.77 5.06
C SER A 173 -4.32 0.08 3.94
N PRO A 174 -5.63 -0.02 3.67
CA PRO A 174 -6.31 0.79 2.65
C PRO A 174 -6.16 2.30 2.83
N GLN A 175 -6.16 2.78 4.08
CA GLN A 175 -6.01 4.21 4.38
C GLN A 175 -4.58 4.71 4.12
N VAL A 176 -3.57 3.90 4.47
CA VAL A 176 -2.16 4.19 4.17
C VAL A 176 -1.92 4.13 2.66
N ALA A 177 -2.51 3.16 1.95
CA ALA A 177 -2.44 3.10 0.50
C ALA A 177 -3.03 4.36 -0.15
N ALA A 178 -4.21 4.80 0.28
CA ALA A 178 -4.84 6.01 -0.24
C ALA A 178 -4.02 7.28 0.05
N ALA A 179 -3.50 7.45 1.26
CA ALA A 179 -2.65 8.59 1.60
C ALA A 179 -1.34 8.58 0.80
N THR A 180 -0.73 7.40 0.65
CA THR A 180 0.44 7.17 -0.19
C THR A 180 0.18 7.53 -1.66
N ALA A 181 -1.00 7.20 -2.19
CA ALA A 181 -1.37 7.56 -3.56
C ALA A 181 -1.45 9.07 -3.77
N VAL A 182 -1.90 9.83 -2.76
CA VAL A 182 -2.01 11.29 -2.83
C VAL A 182 -0.64 11.97 -2.71
N LEU A 183 0.25 11.44 -1.87
CA LEU A 183 1.55 12.07 -1.58
C LEU A 183 2.71 11.55 -2.44
N GLY A 184 2.56 10.36 -3.04
CA GLY A 184 3.57 9.73 -3.90
C GLY A 184 4.73 9.06 -3.16
N HIS A 185 4.65 8.96 -1.84
CA HIS A 185 5.59 8.24 -0.99
C HIS A 185 4.84 7.58 0.16
N LEU A 186 5.46 6.61 0.84
CA LEU A 186 4.81 5.89 1.95
C LEU A 186 4.35 6.88 3.03
N ALA A 187 3.03 6.97 3.22
CA ALA A 187 2.42 7.97 4.08
C ALA A 187 1.14 7.46 4.73
N SER A 188 0.82 8.01 5.90
CA SER A 188 -0.42 7.77 6.63
C SER A 188 -1.44 8.88 6.40
N PRO A 189 -2.73 8.67 6.72
CA PRO A 189 -3.72 9.74 6.70
C PRO A 189 -3.33 10.98 7.51
N ALA A 190 -2.59 10.82 8.60
CA ALA A 190 -2.16 11.93 9.46
C ALA A 190 -1.15 12.86 8.77
N ASP A 191 -0.51 12.41 7.69
CA ASP A 191 0.46 13.20 6.92
C ASP A 191 -0.22 14.10 5.86
N LEU A 192 -1.51 13.90 5.62
CA LEU A 192 -2.30 14.76 4.74
C LEU A 192 -2.70 16.02 5.50
N SER A 193 -2.21 17.19 5.06
CA SER A 193 -2.76 18.45 5.55
C SER A 193 -4.23 18.61 5.12
N ASP A 194 -5.01 19.34 5.93
CA ASP A 194 -6.43 19.70 5.67
C ASP A 194 -6.65 20.58 4.43
N ALA A 195 -5.68 20.66 3.51
CA ALA A 195 -5.83 21.31 2.22
C ALA A 195 -6.81 20.52 1.33
N ARG A 196 -8.11 20.64 1.63
CA ARG A 196 -9.15 20.60 0.62
C ARG A 196 -8.78 21.68 -0.39
N THR A 197 -8.32 21.28 -1.57
CA THR A 197 -8.22 22.20 -2.71
C THR A 197 -9.58 22.90 -2.81
N PRO A 198 -9.66 24.24 -2.70
CA PRO A 198 -10.92 24.93 -2.90
C PRO A 198 -11.39 24.57 -4.31
N ALA A 199 -12.61 24.06 -4.43
CA ALA A 199 -13.25 23.87 -5.72
C ALA A 199 -13.13 25.19 -6.49
N GLY A 200 -12.25 25.21 -7.48
CA GLY A 200 -11.94 26.39 -8.25
C GLY A 200 -13.18 26.83 -9.00
N VAL A 201 -13.71 27.99 -8.62
CA VAL A 201 -14.56 28.81 -9.47
C VAL A 201 -13.78 29.11 -10.75
N ARG A 202 -14.26 28.56 -11.88
CA ARG A 202 -14.35 29.22 -13.19
C ARG A 202 -15.17 28.36 -14.14
#